data_AF-A0A8C8HHR4-F1
#
_entry.id   AF-A0A8C8HHR4-F1
#
_cell.length_a   1.000
_cell.length_b   1.000
_cell.length_c   1.000
_cell.angle_alpha   90.00
_cell.angle_beta   90.00
_cell.angle_gamma   90.00
#
_symmetry.space_group_name_H-M   'P 1'
#
loop_
_entity.id
_entity.type
_entity.pdbx_description
1 polymer ?
#
loop_
_entity_poly.entity_id
_entity_poly.type
_entity_poly.pdbx_seq_one_letter_code
_entity_poly.pdbx_strand_id
1 'polypeptide(L)'
;MTSTFPRLQNDTVTVRTRKFMTNRLLQRKQMVVDVLHPGKATVPKTEIREKLAKMYKTTPDVVFVFGFRTQFGGGKTTGFAMVYDSLDYAKKNEPKHRLARHGLYEKKKSSRKQRKERKNRMKKVRGTKKASVGAAGKK
;
A
#
# COMPACT_ATOMS: atom_id res chain seq x y z
N MET A 1 51.34 -9.61 -11.00
CA MET A 1 50.34 -8.56 -11.32
C MET A 1 49.06 -9.25 -11.75
N THR A 2 48.18 -9.57 -10.81
CA THR A 2 46.88 -10.19 -11.11
C THR A 2 45.90 -9.08 -11.48
N SER A 3 45.55 -8.99 -12.76
CA SER A 3 44.53 -8.09 -13.27
C SER A 3 43.16 -8.50 -12.73
N THR A 4 42.70 -7.85 -11.66
CA THR A 4 41.30 -7.91 -11.23
C THR A 4 40.48 -7.12 -12.24
N PHE A 5 39.85 -7.80 -13.20
CA PHE A 5 38.78 -7.19 -13.99
C PHE A 5 37.73 -6.64 -13.03
N PRO A 6 37.35 -5.35 -13.11
CA PRO A 6 36.25 -4.84 -12.33
C PRO A 6 34.99 -5.57 -12.80
N ARG A 7 34.44 -6.41 -11.92
CA ARG A 7 33.11 -6.99 -12.10
C ARG A 7 32.18 -5.80 -12.32
N LEU A 8 31.57 -5.68 -13.50
CA LEU A 8 30.52 -4.70 -13.76
C LEU A 8 29.37 -4.97 -12.79
N GLN A 9 29.46 -4.37 -11.61
CA GLN A 9 28.47 -4.43 -10.57
C GLN A 9 27.36 -3.48 -11.00
N ASN A 10 26.47 -3.99 -11.86
CA ASN A 10 25.25 -3.27 -12.23
C ASN A 10 24.32 -3.22 -11.02
N ASP A 11 24.66 -2.36 -10.06
CA ASP A 11 23.91 -2.01 -8.87
C ASP A 11 22.60 -1.25 -9.17
N THR A 12 22.19 -1.23 -10.44
CA THR A 12 21.11 -0.43 -10.97
C THR A 12 19.79 -1.21 -10.91
N VAL A 13 18.96 -0.85 -9.93
CA VAL A 13 17.59 -1.35 -9.86
C VAL A 13 16.78 -0.77 -11.02
N THR A 14 16.34 -1.63 -11.93
CA THR A 14 15.56 -1.25 -13.11
C THR A 14 14.08 -1.55 -12.88
N VAL A 15 13.22 -0.55 -13.08
CA VAL A 15 11.76 -0.68 -12.94
C VAL A 15 11.15 -0.74 -14.35
N ARG A 16 10.43 -1.82 -14.64
CA ARG A 16 9.68 -2.02 -15.90
C ARG A 16 8.20 -2.11 -15.62
N THR A 17 7.40 -1.47 -16.44
CA THR A 17 5.92 -1.47 -16.32
C THR A 17 5.32 -2.29 -17.45
N ARG A 18 4.39 -3.19 -17.11
CA ARG A 18 3.66 -4.05 -18.06
C ARG A 18 2.16 -3.94 -17.81
N LYS A 19 1.35 -4.33 -18.81
CA LYS A 19 -0.13 -4.32 -18.73
C LYS A 19 -0.67 -2.98 -18.22
N PHE A 20 -0.15 -1.88 -18.78
CA PHE A 20 -0.54 -0.53 -18.42
C PHE A 20 -1.97 -0.27 -18.91
N MET A 21 -2.81 0.26 -18.03
CA MET A 21 -4.20 0.60 -18.34
C MET A 21 -4.56 1.91 -17.66
N THR A 22 -5.11 2.85 -18.44
CA THR A 22 -5.70 4.09 -17.91
C THR A 22 -7.17 3.86 -17.58
N ASN A 23 -7.52 3.89 -16.30
CA ASN A 23 -8.90 3.75 -15.85
C ASN A 23 -9.47 5.14 -15.50
N ARG A 24 -10.32 5.68 -16.39
CA ARG A 24 -10.93 7.01 -16.22
C ARG A 24 -12.01 7.05 -15.15
N LEU A 25 -12.75 5.96 -14.94
CA LEU A 25 -13.81 5.88 -13.92
C LEU A 25 -13.25 6.03 -12.51
N LEU A 26 -12.05 5.49 -12.28
CA LEU A 26 -11.35 5.53 -10.99
C LEU A 26 -10.24 6.58 -10.93
N GLN A 27 -10.06 7.35 -12.02
CA GLN A 27 -9.03 8.37 -12.19
C GLN A 27 -7.64 7.91 -11.76
N ARG A 28 -7.24 6.75 -12.29
CA ARG A 28 -5.94 6.17 -12.02
C ARG A 28 -5.37 5.43 -13.20
N LYS A 29 -4.05 5.36 -13.24
CA LYS A 29 -3.27 4.49 -14.10
C LYS A 29 -2.89 3.26 -13.29
N GLN A 30 -3.21 2.08 -13.79
CA GLN A 30 -2.91 0.81 -13.12
C GLN A 30 -1.99 -0.02 -14.00
N MET A 31 -1.00 -0.66 -13.38
CA MET A 31 0.03 -1.41 -14.10
C MET A 31 0.68 -2.47 -13.22
N VAL A 32 1.20 -3.50 -13.88
CA VAL A 32 2.09 -4.47 -13.26
C VAL A 32 3.51 -3.90 -13.29
N VAL A 33 4.22 -4.00 -12.17
CA VAL A 33 5.59 -3.52 -12.03
C VAL A 33 6.53 -4.70 -11.86
N ASP A 34 7.47 -4.83 -12.79
CA ASP A 34 8.60 -5.74 -12.68
C ASP A 34 9.81 -4.94 -12.21
N VAL A 35 10.42 -5.37 -11.12
CA VAL A 35 11.64 -4.78 -10.57
C VAL A 35 12.77 -5.77 -10.77
N LEU A 36 13.78 -5.37 -11.54
CA LEU A 36 15.01 -6.12 -11.75
C LEU A 36 16.09 -5.54 -10.84
N HIS A 37 16.67 -6.39 -10.00
CA HIS A 37 17.67 -6.02 -9.01
C HIS A 37 18.77 -7.10 -8.95
N PRO A 38 19.59 -7.23 -10.03
CA PRO A 38 20.64 -8.24 -10.07
C PRO A 38 21.66 -8.01 -8.95
N GLY A 39 22.03 -9.06 -8.23
CA GLY A 39 23.01 -8.99 -7.14
C GLY A 39 22.57 -8.21 -5.90
N LYS A 40 21.34 -7.66 -5.87
CA LYS A 40 20.78 -6.93 -4.73
C LYS A 40 19.61 -7.68 -4.09
N ALA A 41 19.45 -7.47 -2.80
CA ALA A 41 18.29 -7.90 -2.03
C ALA A 41 17.00 -7.19 -2.49
N THR A 42 15.88 -7.53 -1.86
CA THR A 42 14.57 -6.96 -2.16
C THR A 42 14.57 -5.44 -1.96
N VAL A 43 14.19 -4.72 -3.02
CA VAL A 43 14.13 -3.26 -3.03
C VAL A 43 12.98 -2.76 -2.13
N PRO A 44 13.21 -1.74 -1.29
CA PRO A 44 12.15 -1.16 -0.48
C PRO A 44 11.11 -0.44 -1.34
N LYS A 45 9.86 -0.43 -0.88
CA LYS A 45 8.74 0.15 -1.63
C LYS A 45 8.85 1.68 -1.81
N THR A 46 9.56 2.35 -0.90
CA THR A 46 9.82 3.80 -0.96
C THR A 46 10.62 4.16 -2.22
N GLU A 47 11.71 3.44 -2.49
CA GLU A 47 12.53 3.65 -3.69
C GLU A 47 11.77 3.35 -4.99
N ILE A 48 10.98 2.27 -5.01
CA ILE A 48 10.16 1.92 -6.18
C ILE A 48 9.14 3.02 -6.46
N ARG A 49 8.53 3.56 -5.40
CA ARG A 49 7.55 4.65 -5.49
C ARG A 49 8.17 5.93 -6.04
N GLU A 50 9.37 6.29 -5.58
CA GLU A 50 10.11 7.44 -6.08
C GLU A 50 10.51 7.28 -7.56
N LYS A 51 10.95 6.09 -7.97
CA LYS A 51 11.27 5.82 -9.37
C LYS A 51 10.04 5.91 -10.26
N LEU A 52 8.92 5.34 -9.85
CA LEU A 52 7.66 5.44 -10.59
C LEU A 52 7.14 6.88 -10.65
N ALA A 53 7.27 7.63 -9.56
CA ALA A 53 6.92 9.05 -9.50
C ALA A 53 7.73 9.87 -10.51
N LYS A 54 9.04 9.65 -10.58
CA LYS A 54 9.92 10.29 -11.58
C LYS A 54 9.55 9.88 -13.01
N MET A 55 9.31 8.60 -13.28
CA MET A 55 8.95 8.10 -14.61
C MET A 55 7.64 8.70 -15.14
N TYR A 56 6.62 8.82 -14.28
CA TYR A 56 5.30 9.30 -14.67
C TYR A 56 5.05 10.78 -14.37
N LYS A 57 6.08 11.50 -13.92
CA LYS A 57 6.03 12.94 -13.59
C LYS A 57 4.94 13.25 -12.55
N THR A 58 4.84 12.42 -11.52
CA THR A 58 3.89 12.58 -10.41
C THR A 58 4.63 12.71 -9.09
N THR A 59 3.94 13.14 -8.04
CA THR A 59 4.49 13.09 -6.67
C THR A 59 4.39 11.66 -6.11
N PRO A 60 5.31 11.24 -5.23
CA PRO A 60 5.31 9.90 -4.64
C PRO A 60 4.11 9.64 -3.72
N ASP A 61 3.42 10.68 -3.26
CA ASP A 61 2.26 10.56 -2.37
C ASP A 61 1.01 9.99 -3.06
N VAL A 62 0.94 10.16 -4.38
CA VAL A 62 -0.18 9.75 -5.22
C VAL A 62 0.06 8.35 -5.83
N VAL A 63 1.24 7.77 -5.60
CA VAL A 63 1.65 6.46 -6.10
C VAL A 63 1.53 5.40 -5.01
N PHE A 64 0.69 4.39 -5.25
CA PHE A 64 0.49 3.26 -4.35
C PHE A 64 1.04 1.98 -4.96
N VAL A 65 1.94 1.33 -4.22
CA VAL A 65 2.65 0.12 -4.64
C VAL A 65 2.34 -1.03 -3.67
N PHE A 66 1.82 -2.14 -4.19
CA PHE A 66 1.43 -3.30 -3.38
C PHE A 66 1.63 -4.63 -4.09
N GLY A 67 1.46 -5.73 -3.36
CA GLY A 67 1.49 -7.08 -3.94
C GLY A 67 2.86 -7.54 -4.44
N PHE A 68 3.95 -6.97 -3.91
CA PHE A 68 5.31 -7.37 -4.30
C PHE A 68 5.61 -8.79 -3.84
N ARG A 69 5.99 -9.64 -4.79
CA ARG A 69 6.46 -11.00 -4.57
C ARG A 69 7.75 -11.22 -5.37
N THR A 70 8.80 -11.62 -4.67
CA THR A 70 10.10 -12.00 -5.25
C THR A 70 9.98 -13.36 -5.94
N GLN A 71 10.57 -13.49 -7.13
CA GLN A 71 10.64 -14.76 -7.83
C GLN A 71 11.62 -15.69 -7.13
N PHE A 72 11.38 -17.00 -7.21
CA PHE A 72 12.34 -18.01 -6.76
C PHE A 72 13.67 -17.85 -7.52
N GLY A 73 14.79 -17.95 -6.81
CA GLY A 73 16.12 -17.64 -7.35
C GLY A 73 16.51 -16.16 -7.28
N GLY A 74 15.61 -15.25 -6.88
CA GLY A 74 15.92 -13.84 -6.65
C GLY A 74 16.11 -13.03 -7.93
N GLY A 75 16.65 -11.82 -7.80
CA GLY A 75 16.98 -10.91 -8.92
C GLY A 75 15.79 -10.23 -9.61
N LYS A 76 14.58 -10.81 -9.50
CA LYS A 76 13.34 -10.24 -10.04
C LYS A 76 12.23 -10.25 -9.00
N THR A 77 11.55 -9.11 -8.85
CA THR A 77 10.34 -8.97 -8.05
C THR A 77 9.21 -8.47 -8.93
N THR A 78 8.02 -9.03 -8.75
CA THR A 78 6.81 -8.58 -9.45
C THR A 78 5.83 -7.97 -8.45
N GLY A 79 5.15 -6.90 -8.83
CA GLY A 79 4.18 -6.21 -8.00
C GLY A 79 3.15 -5.44 -8.82
N PHE A 80 2.32 -4.66 -8.14
CA PHE A 80 1.30 -3.84 -8.76
C PHE A 80 1.44 -2.39 -8.31
N ALA A 81 1.24 -1.46 -9.25
CA ALA A 81 1.24 -0.04 -8.96
C ALA A 81 -0.05 0.63 -9.45
N MET A 82 -0.51 1.57 -8.65
CA MET A 82 -1.61 2.48 -8.96
C MET A 82 -1.09 3.91 -8.83
N VAL A 83 -1.22 4.68 -9.90
CA VAL A 83 -0.88 6.10 -9.94
C VAL A 83 -2.19 6.86 -10.10
N TYR A 84 -2.62 7.57 -9.06
CA TYR A 84 -3.82 8.41 -9.14
C TYR A 84 -3.48 9.77 -9.77
N ASP A 85 -4.50 10.49 -10.23
CA ASP A 85 -4.33 11.87 -10.69
C ASP A 85 -4.34 12.86 -9.51
N SER A 86 -5.11 12.57 -8.45
CA SER A 86 -5.17 13.38 -7.22
C SER A 86 -5.20 12.54 -5.93
N LEU A 87 -4.80 13.16 -4.82
CA LEU A 87 -4.78 12.53 -3.50
C LEU A 87 -6.19 12.30 -2.93
N ASP A 88 -7.17 13.12 -3.31
CA ASP A 88 -8.56 12.96 -2.89
C ASP A 88 -9.18 11.68 -3.45
N TYR A 89 -8.98 11.44 -4.76
CA TYR A 89 -9.42 10.20 -5.41
C TYR A 89 -8.70 8.97 -4.85
N ALA A 90 -7.42 9.10 -4.49
CA ALA A 90 -6.69 8.04 -3.82
C ALA A 90 -7.33 7.68 -2.47
N LYS A 91 -7.69 8.67 -1.64
CA LYS A 91 -8.36 8.43 -0.33
C LYS A 91 -9.74 7.80 -0.47
N LYS A 92 -10.48 8.14 -1.52
CA LYS A 92 -11.83 7.60 -1.79
C LYS A 92 -11.80 6.16 -2.30
N ASN A 93 -10.86 5.85 -3.20
CA ASN A 93 -10.84 4.60 -3.95
C ASN A 93 -9.92 3.52 -3.34
N GLU A 94 -8.89 3.90 -2.57
CA GLU A 94 -8.01 2.91 -1.94
C GLU A 94 -8.65 2.24 -0.72
N PRO A 95 -8.43 0.93 -0.53
CA PRO A 95 -8.76 0.26 0.72
C PRO A 95 -8.05 0.93 1.92
N LYS A 96 -8.81 1.19 2.99
CA LYS A 96 -8.34 1.85 4.23
C LYS A 96 -7.06 1.24 4.85
N HIS A 97 -6.81 -0.05 4.66
CA HIS A 97 -5.61 -0.70 5.19
C HIS A 97 -4.33 -0.27 4.47
N ARG A 98 -4.41 0.15 3.21
CA ARG A 98 -3.27 0.70 2.46
C ARG A 98 -3.03 2.15 2.84
N LEU A 99 -4.09 2.94 2.94
CA LEU A 99 -4.01 4.32 3.46
C LEU A 99 -3.34 4.37 4.84
N ALA A 100 -3.69 3.43 5.73
CA ALA A 100 -3.05 3.32 7.04
C ALA A 100 -1.55 3.00 6.98
N ARG A 101 -1.10 2.19 6.01
CA ARG A 101 0.33 1.90 5.82
C ARG A 101 1.11 3.10 5.27
N HIS A 102 0.43 4.00 4.57
CA HIS A 102 0.99 5.25 4.07
C HIS A 102 0.79 6.44 5.04
N GLY A 103 0.26 6.20 6.25
CA GLY A 103 0.04 7.25 7.25
C GLY A 103 -1.13 8.20 6.97
N LEU A 104 -1.91 7.95 5.92
CA LEU A 104 -3.03 8.83 5.50
C LEU A 104 -4.34 8.54 6.25
N TYR A 105 -4.39 7.47 7.06
CA TYR A 105 -5.57 7.08 7.81
C TYR A 105 -5.20 6.35 9.10
N GLU A 106 -5.73 6.81 10.23
CA GLU A 106 -5.57 6.12 11.50
C GLU A 106 -6.75 5.16 11.76
N LYS A 107 -6.44 3.88 11.99
CA LYS A 107 -7.47 2.88 12.30
C LYS A 107 -7.64 2.74 13.81
N LYS A 108 -8.76 3.25 14.34
CA LYS A 108 -9.20 2.95 15.71
C LYS A 108 -9.46 1.44 15.86
N LYS A 109 -8.67 0.77 16.71
CA LYS A 109 -8.78 -0.67 16.99
C LYS A 109 -9.66 -0.88 18.23
N SER A 110 -10.88 -1.39 18.03
CA SER A 110 -11.69 -1.98 19.10
C SER A 110 -11.72 -3.50 18.94
N SER A 111 -11.61 -4.26 20.04
CA SER A 111 -11.68 -5.72 19.97
C SER A 111 -13.02 -6.22 19.40
N ARG A 112 -12.97 -7.25 18.54
CA ARG A 112 -14.17 -7.88 17.96
C ARG A 112 -15.10 -8.42 19.06
N LYS A 113 -14.53 -8.94 20.16
CA LYS A 113 -15.27 -9.45 21.33
C LYS A 113 -16.05 -8.33 22.01
N GLN A 114 -15.36 -7.25 22.38
CA GLN A 114 -15.96 -6.07 23.03
C GLN A 114 -17.08 -5.45 22.17
N ARG A 115 -16.91 -5.37 20.84
CA ARG A 115 -17.96 -4.87 19.94
C ARG A 115 -19.19 -5.76 19.92
N LYS A 116 -19.02 -7.09 19.91
CA LYS A 116 -20.13 -8.05 19.94
C LYS A 116 -20.86 -8.04 21.27
N GLU A 117 -20.12 -8.04 22.38
CA GLU A 117 -20.69 -7.98 23.72
C GLU A 117 -21.46 -6.68 23.96
N ARG A 118 -20.90 -5.53 23.54
CA ARG A 118 -21.60 -4.23 23.59
C ARG A 118 -22.90 -4.28 22.77
N LYS A 119 -22.86 -4.83 21.55
CA LYS A 119 -24.06 -5.00 20.70
C LYS A 119 -25.12 -5.85 21.41
N ASN A 120 -24.75 -6.96 22.01
CA ASN A 120 -25.70 -7.85 22.71
C ASN A 120 -26.27 -7.19 23.97
N ARG A 121 -25.47 -6.42 24.72
CA ARG A 121 -25.93 -5.66 25.89
C ARG A 121 -26.92 -4.56 25.49
N MET A 122 -26.65 -3.81 24.42
CA MET A 122 -27.54 -2.76 23.90
C MET A 122 -28.87 -3.31 23.36
N LYS A 123 -28.90 -4.56 22.88
CA LYS A 123 -30.15 -5.21 22.43
C LYS A 123 -31.12 -5.52 23.57
N LYS A 124 -30.65 -5.68 24.82
CA LYS A 124 -31.47 -6.03 25.99
C LYS A 124 -32.30 -4.87 26.53
N VAL A 125 -31.96 -3.62 26.19
CA VAL A 125 -32.60 -2.40 26.72
C VAL A 125 -33.26 -1.60 25.60
N ARG A 126 -34.31 -0.83 25.91
CA ARG A 126 -35.07 0.02 24.97
C ARG A 126 -35.09 1.48 25.42
N GLY A 127 -35.40 2.40 24.50
CA GLY A 127 -35.50 3.84 24.78
C GLY A 127 -34.19 4.46 25.28
N THR A 128 -34.32 5.45 26.15
CA THR A 128 -33.19 6.19 26.77
C THR A 128 -32.22 5.28 27.54
N LYS A 129 -32.68 4.12 28.04
CA LYS A 129 -31.84 3.11 28.70
C LYS A 129 -30.77 2.49 27.77
N LYS A 130 -30.85 2.65 26.44
CA LYS A 130 -29.77 2.26 25.52
C LYS A 130 -28.53 3.16 25.62
N ALA A 131 -28.73 4.45 25.88
CA ALA A 131 -27.64 5.43 25.95
C ALA A 131 -26.73 5.17 27.16
N SER A 132 -27.32 4.84 28.31
CA SER A 132 -26.57 4.53 29.54
C SER A 132 -25.71 3.26 29.41
N VAL A 133 -26.22 2.23 28.74
CA VAL A 133 -25.50 0.97 28.50
C VAL A 133 -24.37 1.14 27.47
N GLY A 134 -24.53 2.03 26.49
CA GLY A 134 -23.50 2.37 25.51
C GLY A 134 -22.33 3.17 26.10
N ALA A 135 -22.60 3.99 27.12
CA ALA A 135 -21.62 4.83 27.81
C ALA A 135 -20.83 4.11 28.91
N ALA A 136 -21.25 2.92 29.35
CA ALA A 136 -20.63 2.13 30.43
C ALA A 136 -19.20 1.61 30.16
N GLY A 137 -18.51 2.12 29.13
CA GLY A 137 -17.07 1.92 28.88
C GLY A 137 -16.28 3.23 28.80
N LYS A 138 -16.88 4.36 29.21
CA LYS A 138 -16.21 5.64 29.50
C LYS A 138 -16.40 5.94 30.99
N LYS A 139 -15.70 5.20 31.83
CA LYS A 139 -15.30 5.63 33.17
C LYS A 139 -13.79 5.41 33.24
#